data_AF-A0A6B3FWN2-F1
#
_entry.id   AF-A0A6B3FWN2-F1
#
_cell.length_a   1.000
_cell.length_b   1.000
_cell.length_c   1.000
_cell.angle_alpha   90.00
_cell.angle_beta   90.00
_cell.angle_gamma   90.00
#
_symmetry.space_group_name_H-M   'P 1'
#
loop_
_entity.id
_entity.type
_entity.pdbx_description
1 polymer ?
#
loop_
_entity_poly.entity_id
_entity_poly.type
_entity_poly.pdbx_seq_one_letter_code
_entity_poly.pdbx_strand_id
1 'polypeptide(L)' 'MFYYILKYVVLGPVLRLLFRPRIEGLENIPEDGAAIVAGNHLSFSDHFLMPAILKRRITFLAKAEYFTGPG' A
#
# COMPACT_ATOMS: atom_id res chain seq x y z
N MET A 1 8.79 10.69 8.50
CA MET A 1 7.90 11.85 8.28
C MET A 1 7.26 11.83 6.89
N PHE A 2 8.04 11.91 5.81
CA PHE A 2 7.53 11.95 4.42
C PHE A 2 6.49 10.87 4.08
N TYR A 3 6.79 9.60 4.39
CA TYR A 3 5.85 8.48 4.17
C TYR A 3 4.48 8.71 4.82
N TYR A 4 4.45 9.17 6.07
CA TYR A 4 3.21 9.36 6.82
C TYR A 4 2.39 10.54 6.29
N ILE A 5 3.05 11.61 5.84
CA ILE A 5 2.38 12.75 5.19
C ILE A 5 1.74 12.27 3.88
N LEU A 6 2.50 11.59 3.02
CA LEU A 6 1.95 11.04 1.78
C LEU A 6 0.80 10.08 2.05
N LYS A 7 0.96 9.14 3.00
CA LYS A 7 -0.05 8.15 3.33
C LYS A 7 -1.33 8.78 3.87
N TYR A 8 -1.25 9.66 4.86
CA TYR A 8 -2.43 10.10 5.62
C TYR A 8 -3.01 11.43 5.16
N VAL A 9 -2.19 12.33 4.60
CA VAL A 9 -2.62 13.69 4.24
C VAL A 9 -2.88 13.83 2.74
N VAL A 10 -2.08 13.15 1.90
CA VAL A 10 -2.13 13.34 0.44
C VAL A 10 -2.77 12.15 -0.27
N LEU A 11 -2.04 11.05 -0.43
CA LEU A 11 -2.45 9.90 -1.24
C LEU A 11 -3.59 9.13 -0.61
N GLY A 12 -3.59 8.86 0.70
CA GLY A 12 -4.62 8.05 1.34
C GLY A 12 -6.04 8.59 1.13
N PRO A 13 -6.32 9.87 1.47
CA PRO A 13 -7.64 10.47 1.24
C PRO A 13 -8.05 10.46 -0.23
N VAL A 14 -7.14 10.86 -1.13
CA VAL A 14 -7.41 10.91 -2.58
C VAL A 14 -7.75 9.52 -3.12
N LEU A 15 -6.95 8.51 -2.78
CA LEU A 15 -7.16 7.15 -3.27
C LEU A 15 -8.44 6.53 -2.70
N ARG A 16 -8.75 6.75 -1.42
CA ARG A 16 -10.01 6.28 -0.81
C ARG A 16 -11.23 6.93 -1.45
N LEU A 17 -11.15 8.22 -1.79
CA LEU A 17 -12.24 8.95 -2.44
C LEU A 17 -12.49 8.48 -3.88
N LEU A 18 -11.40 8.31 -4.65
CA LEU A 18 -11.47 7.94 -6.08
C LEU A 18 -11.84 6.46 -6.27
N PHE A 19 -11.20 5.55 -5.53
CA PHE A 19 -11.37 4.12 -5.73
C PHE A 19 -12.46 3.49 -4.86
N ARG A 20 -12.83 4.12 -3.74
CA ARG A 20 -13.87 3.65 -2.80
C ARG A 20 -13.77 2.14 -2.50
N PRO A 21 -12.61 1.66 -2.03
CA PRO A 21 -12.37 0.23 -1.88
C PRO A 21 -13.34 -0.37 -0.85
N ARG A 22 -13.85 -1.57 -1.15
CA ARG A 22 -14.51 -2.42 -0.17
C ARG A 22 -13.45 -3.23 0.57
N ILE A 23 -13.52 -3.23 1.89
CA ILE A 23 -12.49 -3.79 2.76
C ILE A 23 -13.18 -4.77 3.71
N GLU A 24 -12.70 -6.00 3.74
CA GLU A 24 -13.18 -7.06 4.62
C GLU A 24 -11.98 -7.73 5.28
N GLY A 25 -12.11 -8.14 6.55
CA GLY A 25 -11.07 -8.88 7.27
C GLY A 25 -9.81 -8.09 7.61
N LEU A 26 -9.90 -6.76 7.76
CA LEU A 26 -8.75 -5.91 8.09
C LEU A 26 -8.14 -6.26 9.47
N GLU A 27 -8.96 -6.79 10.36
CA GLU A 27 -8.61 -7.33 11.68
C GLU A 27 -7.67 -8.54 11.63
N ASN A 28 -7.58 -9.24 10.49
CA ASN A 28 -6.66 -10.37 10.32
C ASN A 28 -5.21 -9.92 10.10
N ILE A 29 -4.97 -8.62 9.88
CA ILE A 29 -3.63 -8.09 9.72
C ILE A 29 -2.97 -7.97 11.09
N PRO A 30 -1.84 -8.66 11.36
CA PRO A 30 -1.17 -8.59 12.65
C PRO A 30 -0.79 -7.14 12.99
N GLU A 31 -1.14 -6.69 14.20
CA GLU A 31 -0.80 -5.34 14.67
C GLU A 31 0.72 -5.21 14.88
N ASP A 32 1.35 -6.27 15.38
CA ASP A 32 2.79 -6.35 15.66
C ASP A 32 3.44 -7.58 15.01
N GLY A 33 4.77 -7.63 15.06
CA GLY A 33 5.56 -8.75 14.53
C GLY A 33 5.70 -8.76 13.00
N ALA A 34 6.44 -9.74 12.49
CA ALA A 34 6.69 -9.93 11.06
C ALA A 34 5.48 -10.59 10.38
N ALA A 35 5.14 -10.11 9.19
CA ALA A 35 4.07 -10.67 8.38
C ALA A 35 4.39 -10.50 6.89
N ILE A 36 3.98 -11.47 6.08
CA ILE A 36 3.97 -11.38 4.61
C ILE A 36 2.52 -11.27 4.18
N VAL A 37 2.19 -10.20 3.46
CA VAL A 37 0.89 -10.05 2.81
C VAL A 37 1.02 -10.59 1.40
N ALA A 38 0.48 -11.78 1.16
CA ALA A 38 0.45 -12.41 -0.15
C ALA A 38 -0.93 -12.18 -0.79
N GLY A 39 -0.97 -11.40 -1.87
CA GLY A 39 -2.17 -11.13 -2.65
C GLY A 39 -1.96 -11.44 -4.13
N ASN A 40 -3.03 -11.46 -4.89
CA ASN A 40 -2.93 -11.38 -6.35
C ASN A 40 -2.36 -10.00 -6.76
N HIS A 41 -1.79 -9.91 -7.97
CA HIS A 41 -1.27 -8.65 -8.49
C HIS A 41 -1.93 -8.35 -9.83
N LEU A 42 -2.90 -7.44 -9.81
CA LEU A 42 -3.72 -7.11 -10.98
C LEU A 42 -3.33 -5.75 -11.57
N SER A 43 -2.77 -4.86 -10.76
CA SER A 43 -2.46 -3.51 -11.20
C SER A 43 -1.25 -2.94 -10.47
N PHE A 44 -0.49 -2.10 -11.15
CA PHE A 44 0.52 -1.26 -10.50
C PHE A 44 -0.06 -0.46 -9.32
N SER A 45 -1.33 -0.08 -9.40
CA SER A 45 -2.09 0.62 -8.35
C SER A 45 -2.14 -0.14 -7.01
N ASP A 46 -1.92 -1.45 -7.00
CA ASP A 46 -1.87 -2.27 -5.78
C ASP A 46 -0.83 -1.73 -4.78
N HIS A 47 0.30 -1.20 -5.30
CA HIS A 47 1.38 -0.60 -4.52
C HIS A 47 0.98 0.69 -3.80
N PHE A 48 -0.13 1.33 -4.18
CA PHE A 48 -0.63 2.56 -3.56
C PHE A 48 -1.88 2.32 -2.72
N LEU A 49 -2.81 1.50 -3.21
CA LEU A 49 -4.05 1.18 -2.51
C LEU A 49 -3.80 0.38 -1.23
N MET A 50 -2.88 -0.59 -1.27
CA MET A 50 -2.55 -1.38 -0.08
C MET A 50 -1.99 -0.53 1.06
N PRO A 51 -0.96 0.33 0.87
CA PRO A 51 -0.53 1.26 1.91
C PRO A 51 -1.61 2.25 2.36
N ALA A 52 -2.53 2.65 1.47
CA ALA A 52 -3.61 3.57 1.81
C ALA A 52 -4.67 2.92 2.73
N ILE A 53 -4.84 1.60 2.66
CA ILE A 53 -5.83 0.84 3.44
C ILE A 53 -5.22 0.32 4.75
N LEU A 54 -4.05 -0.33 4.69
CA LEU A 54 -3.45 -0.99 5.84
C LEU A 54 -3.01 0.02 6.91
N LYS A 55 -3.27 -0.28 8.19
CA LYS A 55 -2.80 0.55 9.32
C LYS A 55 -1.27 0.57 9.40
N ARG A 56 -0.66 -0.62 9.42
CA ARG A 56 0.81 -0.80 9.42
C ARG A 56 1.42 -0.40 8.07
N ARG A 57 2.72 -0.08 8.09
CA ARG A 57 3.50 0.13 6.87
C ARG A 57 3.69 -1.22 6.17
N ILE A 58 3.41 -1.24 4.86
CA ILE A 58 3.74 -2.35 3.97
C ILE A 58 4.89 -1.92 3.06
N THR A 59 5.78 -2.85 2.75
CA THR A 59 6.92 -2.66 1.85
C THR A 59 6.85 -3.73 0.77
N PHE A 60 7.03 -3.32 -0.48
CA PHE A 60 7.02 -4.20 -1.64
C PHE A 60 8.43 -4.45 -2.14
N LEU A 61 8.62 -5.60 -2.77
CA LEU A 61 9.81 -5.86 -3.57
C LEU A 61 9.68 -5.07 -4.87
N ALA A 62 10.70 -4.27 -5.17
CA ALA A 62 10.78 -3.48 -6.39
C ALA A 62 11.86 -4.06 -7.29
N LYS A 63 11.60 -4.08 -8.61
CA LYS A 63 12.60 -4.41 -9.62
C LYS A 63 13.77 -3.43 -9.56
N ALA A 64 14.99 -3.90 -9.79
CA ALA A 64 16.19 -3.05 -9.75
C ALA A 64 16.19 -2.00 -10.87
N GLU A 65 15.55 -2.32 -12.00
CA GLU A 65 15.38 -1.49 -13.18
C GLU A 65 14.61 -0.20 -12.87
N TYR A 66 13.71 -0.22 -11.88
CA TYR A 66 13.03 0.99 -11.42
C TYR A 66 13.96 2.08 -10.87
N PHE A 67 15.20 1.73 -10.52
CA PHE A 67 16.18 2.68 -9.99
C PHE A 67 17.22 3.09 -11.03
N THR A 68 17.28 2.41 -12.17
CA THR A 68 18.37 2.56 -13.16
C THR A 68 17.88 2.83 -14.58
N GLY A 69 16.58 2.69 -14.85
CA GLY A 69 15.96 2.93 -16.15
C GLY A 69 14.57 3.56 -16.04
N PRO A 70 13.87 3.78 -17.18
CA PRO A 70 12.55 4.42 -17.22
C PRO A 70 11.40 3.51 -16.74
N GLY A 71 11.68 2.26 -16.35
CA GLY A 71 10.69 1.28 -15.91
C GLY A 71 11.17 -0.14 -16.04
#